data_AF-A0A183SF52-F1
#
_entry.id   AF-A0A183SF52-F1
#
_cell.length_a   1.000
_cell.length_b   1.000
_cell.length_c   1.000
_cell.angle_alpha   90.00
_cell.angle_beta   90.00
_cell.angle_gamma   90.00
#
_symmetry.space_group_name_H-M   'P 1'
#
loop_
_entity.id
_entity.type
_entity.pdbx_description
1 polymer ?
#
loop_
_entity_poly.entity_id
_entity_poly.type
_entity_poly.pdbx_seq_one_letter_code
_entity_poly.pdbx_strand_id
1 'polypeptide(L)'
;MKPWCNQMIAAVEQFIDVTAGAYLTSSAAAHAHMAEAKKKFNENVNQNFLQILKDFVNKDLADALRQKNEMEKARLDLDSAKNKLKNAKTEENKAKFKAEVEKFQATYDREQDETTVMLRDTHNAFEKLKDAFKQFAAEEKAYYSTCMEECAKLCELP
;
A
#
# COMPACT_ATOMS: atom_id res chain seq x y z
N MET A 1 28.73 64.82 9.47
CA MET A 1 27.43 64.29 8.99
C MET A 1 26.33 64.98 9.80
N LYS A 2 25.24 65.44 9.18
CA LYS A 2 24.17 66.13 9.91
C LYS A 2 23.49 65.14 10.90
N PRO A 3 23.12 65.53 12.13
CA PRO A 3 22.57 64.63 13.15
C PRO A 3 21.34 63.82 12.68
N TRP A 4 20.51 64.42 11.82
CA TRP A 4 19.34 63.78 11.22
C TRP A 4 19.66 62.56 10.32
N CYS A 5 20.88 62.47 9.76
CA CYS A 5 21.29 61.39 8.86
C CYS A 5 21.64 60.15 9.68
N ASN A 6 22.35 60.33 10.79
CA ASN A 6 22.67 59.23 11.69
C ASN A 6 21.41 58.66 12.36
N GLN A 7 20.42 59.51 12.66
CA GLN A 7 19.11 59.07 13.16
C GLN A 7 18.31 58.29 12.11
N MET A 8 18.31 58.75 10.84
CA MET A 8 17.67 57.99 9.76
C MET A 8 18.35 56.65 9.51
N ILE A 9 19.69 56.60 9.51
CA ILE A 9 20.45 55.34 9.31
C ILE A 9 20.13 54.36 10.45
N ALA A 10 20.20 54.79 11.70
CA ALA A 10 19.88 53.94 12.85
C ALA A 10 18.41 53.45 12.82
N ALA A 11 17.46 54.31 12.41
CA ALA A 11 16.06 53.92 12.27
C ALA A 11 15.85 52.88 11.15
N VAL A 12 16.57 53.02 10.03
CA VAL A 12 16.54 52.05 8.92
C VAL A 12 17.19 50.73 9.32
N GLU A 13 18.33 50.76 10.00
CA GLU A 13 19.01 49.55 10.50
C GLU A 13 18.15 48.79 11.51
N GLN A 14 17.53 49.52 12.46
CA GLN A 14 16.62 48.93 13.45
C GLN A 14 15.32 48.39 12.80
N PHE A 15 14.82 49.07 11.76
CA PHE A 15 13.68 48.58 10.99
C PHE A 15 14.02 47.31 10.19
N ILE A 16 15.21 47.25 9.57
CA ILE A 16 15.68 46.05 8.86
C ILE A 16 15.85 44.89 9.82
N ASP A 17 16.49 45.09 10.98
CA ASP A 17 16.77 44.03 11.95
C ASP A 17 15.48 43.47 12.58
N VAL A 18 14.57 44.36 12.99
CA VAL A 18 13.29 43.97 13.62
C VAL A 18 12.32 43.34 12.60
N THR A 19 12.18 43.95 11.43
CA THR A 19 11.22 43.50 10.42
C THR A 19 11.75 42.23 9.74
N ALA A 20 12.95 42.25 9.17
CA ALA A 20 13.51 41.06 8.51
C ALA A 20 13.69 39.89 9.49
N GLY A 21 14.07 40.16 10.75
CA GLY A 21 14.13 39.16 11.81
C GLY A 21 12.78 38.50 12.10
N ALA A 22 11.69 39.29 12.13
CA ALA A 22 10.33 38.77 12.31
C ALA A 22 9.87 37.91 11.12
N TYR A 23 10.15 38.33 9.89
CA TYR A 23 9.85 37.54 8.68
C TYR A 23 10.60 36.21 8.65
N LEU A 24 11.90 36.22 8.96
CA LEU A 24 12.73 35.00 9.01
C LEU A 24 12.27 34.05 10.11
N THR A 25 11.94 34.58 11.30
CA THR A 25 11.45 33.77 12.43
C THR A 25 10.11 33.12 12.10
N SER A 26 9.18 33.88 11.51
CA SER A 26 7.87 33.37 11.10
C SER A 26 8.00 32.31 10.00
N SER A 27 8.88 32.54 9.02
CA SER A 27 9.18 31.58 7.96
C SER A 27 9.77 30.29 8.54
N ALA A 28 10.70 30.39 9.48
CA ALA A 28 11.28 29.22 10.15
C ALA A 28 10.23 28.41 10.91
N ALA A 29 9.31 29.08 11.62
CA ALA A 29 8.22 28.42 12.33
C ALA A 29 7.26 27.69 11.38
N ALA A 30 6.85 28.34 10.28
CA ALA A 30 6.02 27.72 9.24
C ALA A 30 6.70 26.48 8.62
N HIS A 31 7.99 26.57 8.30
CA HIS A 31 8.75 25.41 7.81
C HIS A 31 8.84 24.28 8.82
N ALA A 32 9.00 24.58 10.12
CA ALA A 32 8.99 23.57 11.17
C ALA A 32 7.63 22.86 11.28
N HIS A 33 6.53 23.61 11.20
CA HIS A 33 5.17 23.03 11.19
C HIS A 33 4.92 22.15 9.96
N MET A 34 5.32 22.61 8.77
CA MET A 34 5.23 21.81 7.53
C MET A 34 6.06 20.52 7.62
N ALA A 35 7.25 20.59 8.24
CA ALA A 35 8.11 19.43 8.44
C ALA A 35 7.48 18.39 9.38
N GLU A 36 6.85 18.84 10.47
CA GLU A 36 6.12 17.96 11.38
C GLU A 36 4.90 17.33 10.68
N ALA A 37 4.15 18.11 9.91
CA ALA A 37 3.05 17.60 9.08
C ALA A 37 3.55 16.53 8.08
N LYS A 38 4.73 16.73 7.47
CA LYS A 38 5.33 15.75 6.57
C LYS A 38 5.72 14.47 7.28
N LYS A 39 6.30 14.59 8.48
CA LYS A 39 6.67 13.43 9.31
C LYS A 39 5.45 12.60 9.66
N LYS A 40 4.39 13.23 10.16
CA LYS A 40 3.11 12.57 10.47
C LYS A 40 2.50 11.89 9.25
N PHE A 41 2.48 12.58 8.10
CA PHE A 41 2.03 11.99 6.84
C PHE A 41 2.81 10.72 6.49
N ASN A 42 4.15 10.78 6.53
CA ASN A 42 5.00 9.63 6.20
C ASN A 42 4.75 8.45 7.17
N GLU A 43 4.62 8.72 8.47
CA GLU A 43 4.32 7.69 9.48
C GLU A 43 2.96 7.03 9.21
N ASN A 44 1.92 7.83 8.98
CA ASN A 44 0.58 7.36 8.69
C ASN A 44 0.52 6.54 7.39
N VAL A 45 1.16 7.00 6.32
CA VAL A 45 1.19 6.27 5.04
C VAL A 45 1.95 4.95 5.17
N ASN A 46 3.06 4.93 5.89
CA ASN A 46 3.82 3.70 6.12
C ASN A 46 2.98 2.66 6.87
N GLN A 47 2.31 3.06 7.96
CA GLN A 47 1.56 2.13 8.82
C GLN A 47 0.21 1.74 8.23
N ASN A 48 -0.56 2.70 7.73
CA ASN A 48 -1.96 2.49 7.37
C ASN A 48 -2.18 2.14 5.90
N PHE A 49 -1.14 2.20 5.06
CA PHE A 49 -1.26 1.89 3.65
C PHE A 49 -0.17 0.93 3.17
N LEU A 50 1.10 1.31 3.27
CA LEU A 50 2.19 0.51 2.71
C LEU A 50 2.34 -0.83 3.43
N GLN A 51 2.23 -0.85 4.77
CA GLN A 51 2.30 -2.10 5.53
C GLN A 51 1.12 -3.02 5.21
N ILE A 52 -0.10 -2.50 5.12
CA ILE A 52 -1.29 -3.28 4.76
C ILE A 52 -1.15 -3.89 3.36
N LEU A 53 -0.71 -3.10 2.37
CA LEU A 53 -0.45 -3.58 1.01
C LEU A 53 0.62 -4.67 0.99
N LYS A 54 1.71 -4.45 1.74
CA LYS A 54 2.81 -5.41 1.84
C LYS A 54 2.34 -6.73 2.44
N ASP A 55 1.51 -6.69 3.48
CA ASP A 55 0.97 -7.90 4.10
C ASP A 55 0.04 -8.64 3.13
N PHE A 56 -0.87 -7.94 2.44
CA PHE A 56 -1.75 -8.55 1.45
C PHE A 56 -0.97 -9.26 0.33
N VAL A 57 0.02 -8.60 -0.25
CA VAL A 57 0.79 -9.16 -1.37
C VAL A 57 1.61 -10.38 -0.92
N ASN A 58 2.27 -10.30 0.23
CA ASN A 58 3.19 -11.34 0.67
C ASN A 58 2.51 -12.50 1.41
N LYS A 59 1.26 -12.34 1.84
CA LYS A 59 0.49 -13.38 2.54
C LYS A 59 -0.71 -13.80 1.70
N ASP A 60 -1.78 -13.02 1.72
CA ASP A 60 -3.08 -13.41 1.14
C ASP A 60 -2.98 -13.75 -0.35
N LEU A 61 -2.27 -12.93 -1.13
CA LEU A 61 -2.09 -13.16 -2.56
C LEU A 61 -1.09 -14.28 -2.83
N ALA A 62 0.02 -14.32 -2.10
CA ALA A 62 1.05 -15.34 -2.26
C ALA A 62 0.51 -16.75 -1.95
N ASP A 63 -0.25 -16.90 -0.86
CA ASP A 63 -0.87 -18.15 -0.47
C ASP A 63 -1.93 -18.60 -1.46
N ALA A 64 -2.80 -17.70 -1.94
CA ALA A 64 -3.80 -18.04 -2.95
C ALA A 64 -3.15 -18.47 -4.28
N LEU A 65 -2.05 -17.83 -4.70
CA LEU A 65 -1.31 -18.24 -5.89
C LEU A 65 -0.63 -19.59 -5.70
N ARG A 66 -0.07 -19.86 -4.51
CA ARG A 66 0.50 -21.17 -4.18
C ARG A 66 -0.57 -22.26 -4.24
N GLN A 67 -1.72 -22.04 -3.62
CA GLN A 67 -2.84 -22.99 -3.63
C GLN A 67 -3.35 -23.26 -5.04
N LYS A 68 -3.51 -22.21 -5.85
CA LYS A 68 -3.87 -22.34 -7.26
C LYS A 68 -2.88 -23.25 -8.00
N ASN A 69 -1.58 -23.11 -7.76
CA ASN A 69 -0.58 -23.96 -8.39
C ASN A 69 -0.68 -25.43 -7.96
N GLU A 70 -1.02 -25.71 -6.69
CA GLU A 70 -1.26 -27.08 -6.22
C GLU A 70 -2.51 -27.70 -6.88
N MET A 71 -3.59 -26.93 -7.02
CA MET A 71 -4.77 -27.37 -7.78
C MET A 71 -4.45 -27.65 -9.25
N GLU A 72 -3.61 -26.82 -9.89
CA GLU A 72 -3.16 -27.06 -11.27
C GLU A 72 -2.34 -28.34 -11.41
N LYS A 73 -1.46 -28.66 -10.44
CA LYS A 73 -0.74 -29.94 -10.40
C LYS A 73 -1.70 -31.12 -10.24
N ALA A 74 -2.64 -31.04 -9.30
CA ALA A 74 -3.64 -32.09 -9.09
C ALA A 74 -4.49 -32.33 -10.35
N ARG A 75 -4.84 -31.25 -11.09
CA ARG A 75 -5.52 -31.36 -12.39
C ARG A 75 -4.68 -32.13 -13.41
N LEU A 76 -3.39 -31.81 -13.53
CA LEU A 76 -2.49 -32.49 -14.47
C LEU A 76 -2.32 -33.98 -14.15
N ASP A 77 -2.23 -34.33 -12.86
CA ASP A 77 -2.17 -35.73 -12.42
C ASP A 77 -3.45 -36.50 -12.78
N LEU A 78 -4.61 -35.88 -12.54
CA LEU A 78 -5.91 -36.43 -12.93
C LEU A 78 -6.04 -36.62 -14.45
N ASP A 79 -5.64 -35.62 -15.24
CA ASP A 79 -5.66 -35.68 -16.70
C ASP A 79 -4.73 -36.80 -17.23
N SER A 80 -3.56 -36.95 -16.63
CA SER A 80 -2.61 -38.03 -16.92
C SER A 80 -3.21 -39.40 -16.63
N ALA A 81 -3.83 -39.59 -15.47
CA ALA A 81 -4.48 -40.86 -15.09
C ALA A 81 -5.67 -41.19 -16.01
N LYS A 82 -6.51 -40.20 -16.36
CA LYS A 82 -7.61 -40.36 -17.32
C LYS A 82 -7.08 -40.80 -18.70
N ASN A 83 -5.96 -40.22 -19.15
CA ASN A 83 -5.34 -40.62 -20.41
C ASN A 83 -4.75 -42.04 -20.36
N LYS A 84 -4.13 -42.45 -19.24
CA LYS A 84 -3.65 -43.84 -19.06
C LYS A 84 -4.80 -44.84 -19.10
N LEU A 85 -5.91 -44.54 -18.42
CA LEU A 85 -7.12 -45.38 -18.43
C LEU A 85 -7.70 -45.52 -19.84
N LYS A 86 -7.79 -44.42 -20.59
CA LYS A 86 -8.29 -44.41 -21.98
C LYS A 86 -7.45 -45.31 -22.90
N ASN A 87 -6.15 -45.39 -22.68
CA ASN A 87 -5.21 -46.15 -23.50
C ASN A 87 -4.94 -47.58 -22.97
N ALA A 88 -5.59 -47.99 -21.88
CA ALA A 88 -5.37 -49.28 -21.25
C ALA A 88 -5.95 -50.44 -22.09
N LYS A 89 -5.10 -51.42 -22.41
CA LYS A 89 -5.48 -52.56 -23.28
C LYS A 89 -5.88 -53.82 -22.51
N THR A 90 -5.43 -53.98 -21.27
CA THR A 90 -5.73 -55.15 -20.43
C THR A 90 -6.69 -54.78 -19.31
N GLU A 91 -7.54 -55.73 -18.90
CA GLU A 91 -8.51 -55.50 -17.81
C GLU A 91 -7.83 -55.19 -16.48
N GLU A 92 -6.68 -55.80 -16.20
CA GLU A 92 -5.86 -55.48 -15.03
C GLU A 92 -5.39 -54.02 -15.02
N ASN A 93 -4.89 -53.52 -16.16
CA ASN A 93 -4.47 -52.12 -16.29
C ASN A 93 -5.66 -51.16 -16.22
N LYS A 94 -6.81 -51.54 -16.79
CA LYS A 94 -8.05 -50.74 -16.67
C LYS A 94 -8.48 -50.62 -15.21
N ALA A 95 -8.49 -51.72 -14.45
CA ALA A 95 -8.84 -51.71 -13.03
C ALA A 95 -7.86 -50.83 -12.22
N LYS A 96 -6.56 -50.98 -12.46
CA LYS A 96 -5.52 -50.16 -11.81
C LYS A 96 -5.68 -48.67 -12.10
N PHE A 97 -5.77 -48.28 -13.37
CA PHE A 97 -5.87 -46.86 -13.73
C PHE A 97 -7.22 -46.26 -13.34
N LYS A 98 -8.29 -47.05 -13.25
CA LYS A 98 -9.57 -46.59 -12.70
C LYS A 98 -9.41 -46.20 -11.22
N ALA A 99 -8.74 -47.02 -10.42
CA ALA A 99 -8.45 -46.69 -9.03
C ALA A 99 -7.53 -45.44 -8.90
N GLU A 100 -6.55 -45.28 -9.79
CA GLU A 100 -5.73 -44.06 -9.86
C GLU A 100 -6.58 -42.81 -10.18
N VAL A 101 -7.49 -42.91 -11.15
CA VAL A 101 -8.40 -41.80 -11.52
C VAL A 101 -9.29 -41.42 -10.33
N GLU A 102 -9.89 -42.39 -9.63
CA GLU A 102 -10.73 -42.13 -8.46
C GLU A 102 -9.93 -41.41 -7.35
N LYS A 103 -8.69 -41.85 -7.10
CA LYS A 103 -7.79 -41.20 -6.14
C LYS A 103 -7.46 -39.76 -6.54
N PHE A 104 -7.03 -39.54 -7.79
CA PHE A 104 -6.64 -38.20 -8.25
C PHE A 104 -7.84 -37.26 -8.39
N GLN A 105 -9.03 -37.79 -8.70
CA GLN A 105 -10.26 -37.01 -8.72
C GLN A 105 -10.58 -36.49 -7.32
N ALA A 106 -10.53 -37.35 -6.29
CA ALA A 106 -10.74 -36.93 -4.91
C ALA A 106 -9.71 -35.88 -4.45
N THR A 107 -8.44 -36.01 -4.85
CA THR A 107 -7.42 -34.98 -4.56
C THR A 107 -7.75 -33.67 -5.26
N TYR A 108 -8.07 -33.70 -6.57
CA TYR A 108 -8.38 -32.49 -7.33
C TYR A 108 -9.61 -31.77 -6.79
N ASP A 109 -10.68 -32.51 -6.44
CA ASP A 109 -11.91 -31.93 -5.88
C ASP A 109 -11.62 -31.20 -4.56
N ARG A 110 -10.81 -31.81 -3.68
CA ARG A 110 -10.35 -31.16 -2.44
C ARG A 110 -9.55 -29.88 -2.71
N GLU A 111 -8.55 -29.95 -3.59
CA GLU A 111 -7.71 -28.79 -3.92
C GLU A 111 -8.52 -27.67 -4.59
N GLN A 112 -9.54 -28.02 -5.39
CA GLN A 112 -10.46 -27.08 -6.02
C GLN A 112 -11.33 -26.36 -5.00
N ASP A 113 -11.89 -27.08 -4.02
CA ASP A 113 -12.68 -26.49 -2.94
C ASP A 113 -11.83 -25.53 -2.10
N GLU A 114 -10.64 -25.98 -1.68
CA GLU A 114 -9.67 -25.17 -0.93
C GLU A 114 -9.25 -23.90 -1.72
N THR A 115 -8.95 -24.04 -3.01
CA THR A 115 -8.60 -22.91 -3.89
C THR A 115 -9.76 -21.93 -4.02
N THR A 116 -10.98 -22.42 -4.17
CA THR A 116 -12.18 -21.58 -4.32
C THR A 116 -12.41 -20.72 -3.08
N VAL A 117 -12.23 -21.31 -1.89
CA VAL A 117 -12.32 -20.57 -0.63
C VAL A 117 -11.20 -19.54 -0.54
N MET A 118 -9.94 -19.92 -0.75
CA MET A 118 -8.82 -18.98 -0.68
C MET A 118 -8.97 -17.81 -1.65
N LEU A 119 -9.33 -18.06 -2.92
CA LEU A 119 -9.53 -16.99 -3.90
C LEU A 119 -10.64 -16.02 -3.49
N ARG A 120 -11.73 -16.53 -2.89
CA ARG A 120 -12.81 -15.70 -2.36
C ARG A 120 -12.33 -14.85 -1.19
N ASP A 121 -11.57 -15.44 -0.28
CA ASP A 121 -11.05 -14.74 0.89
C ASP A 121 -10.03 -13.66 0.50
N THR A 122 -9.12 -13.97 -0.43
CA THR A 122 -8.18 -13.00 -1.01
C THR A 122 -8.93 -11.88 -1.75
N HIS A 123 -9.99 -12.18 -2.48
CA HIS A 123 -10.83 -11.15 -3.10
C HIS A 123 -11.47 -10.24 -2.05
N ASN A 124 -12.01 -10.79 -0.97
CA ASN A 124 -12.60 -10.01 0.12
C ASN A 124 -11.55 -9.15 0.84
N ALA A 125 -10.33 -9.65 1.02
CA ALA A 125 -9.21 -8.88 1.55
C ALA A 125 -8.81 -7.73 0.61
N PHE A 126 -8.77 -7.99 -0.71
CA PHE A 126 -8.52 -6.96 -1.72
C PHE A 126 -9.58 -5.85 -1.69
N GLU A 127 -10.85 -6.19 -1.57
CA GLU A 127 -11.92 -5.21 -1.48
C GLU A 127 -11.75 -4.27 -0.28
N LYS A 128 -11.24 -4.77 0.85
CA LYS A 128 -10.93 -3.95 2.04
C LYS A 128 -9.76 -2.99 1.82
N LEU A 129 -8.83 -3.29 0.90
CA LEU A 129 -7.74 -2.37 0.56
C LEU A 129 -8.24 -1.05 -0.03
N LYS A 130 -9.44 -1.02 -0.63
CA LYS A 130 -10.04 0.22 -1.16
C LYS A 130 -10.14 1.30 -0.10
N ASP A 131 -10.43 0.93 1.15
CA ASP A 131 -10.51 1.90 2.22
C ASP A 131 -9.14 2.40 2.67
N ALA A 132 -8.09 1.56 2.59
CA ALA A 132 -6.71 2.00 2.79
C ALA A 132 -6.26 2.99 1.71
N PHE A 133 -6.66 2.81 0.44
CA PHE A 133 -6.41 3.79 -0.62
C PHE A 133 -7.13 5.13 -0.39
N LYS A 134 -8.40 5.09 0.06
CA LYS A 134 -9.12 6.32 0.43
C LYS A 134 -8.46 7.02 1.61
N GLN A 135 -8.01 6.27 2.61
CA GLN A 135 -7.29 6.82 3.75
C GLN A 135 -5.97 7.47 3.31
N PHE A 136 -5.20 6.82 2.44
CA PHE A 136 -4.00 7.40 1.84
C PHE A 136 -4.29 8.77 1.19
N ALA A 137 -5.32 8.86 0.34
CA ALA A 137 -5.70 10.12 -0.29
C ALA A 137 -6.16 11.18 0.73
N ALA A 138 -6.81 10.77 1.83
CA ALA A 138 -7.19 11.67 2.91
C ALA A 138 -5.97 12.21 3.67
N GLU A 139 -4.96 11.37 3.94
CA GLU A 139 -3.70 11.78 4.55
C GLU A 139 -2.91 12.74 3.64
N GLU A 140 -2.87 12.47 2.33
CA GLU A 140 -2.26 13.40 1.34
C GLU A 140 -2.95 14.76 1.38
N LYS A 141 -4.29 14.76 1.33
CA LYS A 141 -5.07 16.00 1.42
C LYS A 141 -4.75 16.75 2.71
N ALA A 142 -4.73 16.07 3.86
CA ALA A 142 -4.46 16.69 5.15
C ALA A 142 -3.07 17.34 5.20
N TYR A 143 -2.06 16.67 4.66
CA TYR A 143 -0.70 17.22 4.56
C TYR A 143 -0.67 18.49 3.70
N TYR A 144 -1.22 18.42 2.47
CA TYR A 144 -1.21 19.57 1.57
C TYR A 144 -2.06 20.74 2.07
N SER A 145 -3.19 20.48 2.74
CA SER A 145 -3.98 21.53 3.39
C SER A 145 -3.18 22.24 4.47
N THR A 146 -2.47 21.49 5.33
CA THR A 146 -1.60 22.09 6.37
C THR A 146 -0.51 22.97 5.74
N CYS A 147 0.16 22.48 4.69
CA CYS A 147 1.17 23.28 3.99
C CYS A 147 0.57 24.56 3.38
N MET A 148 -0.61 24.47 2.78
CA MET A 148 -1.28 25.63 2.19
C MET A 148 -1.65 26.67 3.27
N GLU A 149 -2.16 26.22 4.41
CA GLU A 149 -2.49 27.10 5.55
C GLU A 149 -1.25 27.81 6.10
N GLU A 150 -0.13 27.10 6.27
CA GLU A 150 1.12 27.72 6.73
C GLU A 150 1.68 28.71 5.70
N CYS A 151 1.61 28.41 4.39
CA CYS A 151 1.99 29.35 3.33
C CYS A 151 1.09 30.60 3.34
N ALA A 152 -0.22 30.44 3.53
CA ALA A 152 -1.16 31.56 3.56
C ALA A 152 -0.83 32.53 4.72
N LYS A 153 -0.54 32.00 5.91
CA LYS A 153 -0.11 32.82 7.06
C LYS A 153 1.13 33.65 6.76
N LEU A 154 2.10 33.11 6.01
CA LEU A 154 3.30 33.85 5.61
C LEU A 154 2.99 35.00 4.63
N CYS A 155 2.00 34.84 3.76
CA CYS A 155 1.56 35.90 2.83
C CYS A 155 0.85 37.06 3.52
N GLU A 156 0.35 36.86 4.74
CA GLU A 156 -0.37 37.85 5.54
C GLU A 156 0.54 38.59 6.54
N LEU A 157 1.85 38.32 6.52
CA LEU A 157 2.81 39.02 7.39
C LEU A 157 2.85 40.53 7.05
N PRO A 158 2.84 41.42 8.07
CA PRO A 158 2.73 42.87 7.90
C PRO A 158 4.01 43.56 7.41
#